data_AF-A0AAV9JXJ3-F1
#
_entry.id   AF-A0AAV9JXJ3-F1
#
_cell.length_a   1.000
_cell.length_b   1.000
_cell.length_c   1.000
_cell.angle_alpha   90.00
_cell.angle_beta   90.00
_cell.angle_gamma   90.00
#
_symmetry.space_group_name_H-M   'P 1'
#
loop_
_entity.id
_entity.type
_entity.pdbx_description
1 polymer ?
#
loop_
_entity_poly.entity_id
_entity_poly.type
_entity_poly.pdbx_seq_one_letter_code
_entity_poly.pdbx_strand_id
1 'polypeptide(L)'
;MGLHRDGESLGLPPFEVQMRRRLFYQLIPLDGVASQVAGTGMAMTPDTWDTQPPLNINDDQIWPGMTERPKAQKVATEMVFCLTHACVGKSFVKSKKSMHRAASGQPKDIEEYERFISEAENEVEENYIRYCDIVNPLHFLTMCLGRSAITAMRIRVRLPKVRDQSITDAGRRELFQLALKVLDTDAAACAQMGLRRYMWLVRPFFAWGSWDSLIFVATSVRRQDGGLSSAESDGAWGRVQQVYDSHGELLNMKQALHMAVGRLTLKAWSANPPSGGVLEPAFIVALRSLLERNSTSGEERFASDITTLAGTDVLAPGGPAAWIDADTVSESSSGDMAFDLGDDFDVDTDWLF
;
A
#
# COMPACT_ATOMS: atom_id res chain seq x y z
N MET A 1 0.94 6.72 -27.34
CA MET A 1 2.40 6.79 -27.21
C MET A 1 3.10 5.43 -27.29
N GLY A 2 2.51 4.30 -26.86
CA GLY A 2 3.15 2.97 -26.99
C GLY A 2 4.29 2.74 -26.00
N LEU A 3 4.17 3.24 -24.76
CA LEU A 3 5.22 3.18 -23.74
C LEU A 3 5.47 1.78 -23.16
N HIS A 4 4.51 0.86 -23.35
CA HIS A 4 4.64 -0.56 -23.01
C HIS A 4 5.54 -1.34 -23.99
N ARG A 5 5.96 -0.68 -25.09
CA ARG A 5 6.93 -1.18 -26.05
C ARG A 5 8.27 -0.46 -25.89
N ASP A 6 9.34 -1.22 -25.76
CA ASP A 6 10.68 -0.70 -25.60
C ASP A 6 11.09 0.09 -26.85
N GLY A 7 11.50 1.34 -26.66
CA GLY A 7 11.88 2.21 -27.77
C GLY A 7 13.07 1.69 -28.58
N GLU A 8 13.93 0.85 -27.98
CA GLU A 8 15.10 0.29 -28.66
C GLU A 8 14.68 -0.70 -29.76
N SER A 9 13.64 -1.52 -29.52
CA SER A 9 13.11 -2.44 -30.53
C SER A 9 12.41 -1.71 -31.69
N LEU A 10 11.97 -0.48 -31.44
CA LEU A 10 11.33 0.41 -32.42
C LEU A 10 12.33 1.29 -33.19
N GLY A 11 13.64 1.16 -32.91
CA GLY A 11 14.69 1.96 -33.56
C GLY A 11 14.68 3.44 -33.18
N LEU A 12 14.14 3.79 -32.01
CA LEU A 12 14.12 5.17 -31.55
C LEU A 12 15.53 5.67 -31.14
N PRO A 13 15.80 6.99 -31.23
CA PRO A 13 17.06 7.56 -30.77
C PRO A 13 17.33 7.26 -29.28
N PRO A 14 18.59 7.09 -28.84
CA PRO A 14 18.92 6.73 -27.46
C PRO A 14 18.29 7.61 -26.38
N PHE A 15 18.19 8.93 -26.60
CA PHE A 15 17.52 9.85 -25.70
C PHE A 15 16.04 9.48 -25.51
N GLU A 16 15.30 9.29 -26.60
CA GLU A 16 13.88 8.90 -26.58
C GLU A 16 13.68 7.54 -25.91
N VAL A 17 14.59 6.59 -26.14
CA VAL A 17 14.56 5.28 -25.46
C VAL A 17 14.63 5.47 -23.94
N GLN A 18 15.59 6.26 -23.45
CA GLN A 18 15.73 6.50 -22.00
C GLN A 18 14.53 7.27 -21.43
N MET A 19 14.05 8.30 -22.11
CA MET A 19 12.88 9.06 -21.65
C MET A 19 11.62 8.20 -21.56
N ARG A 20 11.40 7.31 -22.54
CA ARG A 20 10.26 6.38 -22.52
C ARG A 20 10.37 5.34 -21.41
N ARG A 21 11.56 4.76 -21.19
CA ARG A 21 11.80 3.82 -20.08
C ARG A 21 11.57 4.49 -18.73
N ARG A 22 12.14 5.69 -18.52
CA ARG A 22 11.96 6.47 -17.29
C ARG A 22 10.49 6.76 -17.03
N LEU A 23 9.76 7.25 -18.05
CA LEU A 23 8.33 7.54 -17.93
C LEU A 23 7.52 6.28 -17.62
N PHE A 24 7.76 5.19 -18.34
CA PHE A 24 7.03 3.93 -18.16
C PHE A 24 7.18 3.37 -16.74
N TYR A 25 8.40 3.33 -16.19
CA TYR A 25 8.66 2.81 -14.84
C TYR A 25 8.15 3.73 -13.72
N GLN A 26 7.84 4.99 -14.00
CA GLN A 26 7.13 5.86 -13.05
C GLN A 26 5.61 5.67 -13.14
N LEU A 27 5.06 5.35 -14.32
CA LEU A 27 3.62 5.16 -14.51
C LEU A 27 3.11 3.85 -13.91
N ILE A 28 3.86 2.75 -14.02
CA ILE A 28 3.43 1.43 -13.50
C ILE A 28 2.99 1.48 -12.02
N PRO A 29 3.79 1.99 -11.06
CA PRO A 29 3.36 2.03 -9.67
C PRO A 29 2.14 2.94 -9.45
N LEU A 30 2.03 4.03 -10.20
CA LEU A 30 0.89 4.95 -10.11
C LEU A 30 -0.39 4.29 -10.60
N ASP A 31 -0.33 3.54 -11.71
CA ASP A 31 -1.43 2.70 -12.20
C ASP A 31 -1.83 1.67 -11.14
N GLY A 32 -0.85 1.03 -10.51
CA GLY A 32 -1.09 0.10 -9.40
C GLY A 32 -1.89 0.70 -8.25
N VAL A 33 -1.47 1.87 -7.76
CA VAL A 33 -2.17 2.59 -6.68
C VAL A 33 -3.55 3.05 -7.14
N ALA A 34 -3.68 3.58 -8.35
CA ALA A 34 -4.97 4.03 -8.90
C ALA A 34 -5.96 2.86 -9.03
N SER A 35 -5.50 1.72 -9.54
CA SER A 35 -6.27 0.48 -9.63
C SER A 35 -6.75 0.03 -8.26
N GLN A 36 -5.86 0.00 -7.26
CA GLN A 36 -6.20 -0.37 -5.88
C GLN A 36 -7.27 0.55 -5.28
N VAL A 37 -7.09 1.88 -5.42
CA VAL A 37 -8.06 2.87 -4.90
C VAL A 37 -9.41 2.75 -5.61
N ALA A 38 -9.43 2.40 -6.89
CA ALA A 38 -10.64 2.18 -7.67
C ALA A 38 -11.29 0.80 -7.44
N GLY A 39 -10.66 -0.10 -6.65
CA GLY A 39 -11.14 -1.48 -6.47
C GLY A 39 -11.02 -2.33 -7.74
N THR A 40 -10.12 -1.98 -8.65
CA THR A 40 -9.86 -2.69 -9.91
C THR A 40 -8.49 -3.37 -9.88
N GLY A 41 -8.31 -4.40 -10.70
CA GLY A 41 -6.99 -4.98 -10.91
C GLY A 41 -6.08 -4.05 -11.73
N MET A 42 -4.77 -4.21 -11.60
CA MET A 42 -3.82 -3.54 -12.51
C MET A 42 -4.12 -3.93 -13.95
N ALA A 43 -4.25 -2.95 -14.82
CA ALA A 43 -4.53 -3.20 -16.24
C ALA A 43 -3.34 -3.88 -16.94
N MET A 44 -2.11 -3.57 -16.50
CA MET A 44 -0.88 -4.10 -17.08
C MET A 44 -0.35 -5.28 -16.28
N THR A 45 -0.43 -6.48 -16.85
CA THR A 45 0.27 -7.65 -16.30
C THR A 45 1.71 -7.71 -16.82
N PRO A 46 2.64 -8.38 -16.11
CA PRO A 46 4.06 -8.39 -16.46
C PRO A 46 4.35 -8.89 -17.88
N ASP A 47 3.48 -9.75 -18.43
CA ASP A 47 3.63 -10.35 -19.74
C ASP A 47 3.08 -9.45 -20.88
N THR A 48 2.54 -8.26 -20.55
CA THR A 48 1.91 -7.34 -21.52
C THR A 48 2.84 -6.22 -22.01
N TRP A 49 4.07 -6.15 -21.52
CA TRP A 49 5.04 -5.12 -21.88
C TRP A 49 6.45 -5.67 -22.02
N ASP A 50 7.30 -5.01 -22.82
CA ASP A 50 8.70 -5.40 -23.06
C ASP A 50 9.73 -4.29 -22.73
N THR A 51 9.26 -3.11 -22.32
CA THR A 51 10.04 -1.94 -21.89
C THR A 51 11.06 -2.24 -20.79
N GLN A 52 12.35 -2.22 -21.10
CA GLN A 52 13.41 -2.51 -20.14
C GLN A 52 13.55 -1.41 -19.07
N PRO A 53 14.13 -1.71 -17.88
CA PRO A 53 14.45 -0.68 -16.90
C PRO A 53 15.33 0.43 -17.51
N PRO A 54 15.21 1.69 -17.03
CA PRO A 54 16.08 2.77 -17.47
C PRO A 54 17.55 2.44 -17.17
N LEU A 55 18.49 3.03 -17.89
CA LEU A 55 19.91 2.85 -17.58
C LEU A 55 20.30 3.64 -16.32
N ASN A 56 21.27 3.13 -15.57
CA ASN A 56 21.83 3.81 -14.41
C ASN A 56 22.76 4.96 -14.86
N ILE A 57 22.17 6.10 -15.18
CA ILE A 57 22.86 7.30 -15.71
C ILE A 57 22.28 8.56 -15.07
N ASN A 58 23.05 9.65 -15.07
CA ASN A 58 22.59 11.00 -14.72
C ASN A 58 22.01 11.72 -15.95
N ASP A 59 21.29 12.81 -15.71
CA ASP A 59 20.60 13.59 -16.75
C ASP A 59 21.58 14.32 -17.68
N ASP A 60 22.78 14.66 -17.20
CA ASP A 60 23.85 15.26 -17.99
C ASP A 60 24.48 14.30 -19.01
N GLN A 61 24.20 13.00 -18.92
CA GLN A 61 24.72 11.98 -19.83
C GLN A 61 23.85 11.73 -21.07
N ILE A 62 22.67 12.37 -21.15
CA ILE A 62 21.74 12.20 -22.27
C ILE A 62 21.25 13.55 -22.78
N TRP A 63 21.09 13.68 -24.09
CA TRP A 63 20.60 14.91 -24.71
C TRP A 63 19.83 14.63 -26.00
N PRO A 64 18.87 15.49 -26.39
CA PRO A 64 18.16 15.37 -27.66
C PRO A 64 19.14 15.32 -28.84
N GLY A 65 18.93 14.37 -29.76
CA GLY A 65 19.76 14.20 -30.96
C GLY A 65 21.04 13.37 -30.75
N MET A 66 21.31 12.85 -29.55
CA MET A 66 22.40 11.89 -29.36
C MET A 66 22.19 10.64 -30.22
N THR A 67 23.27 10.13 -30.81
CA THR A 67 23.26 8.92 -31.65
C THR A 67 23.90 7.72 -30.94
N GLU A 68 24.81 7.97 -30.01
CA GLU A 68 25.49 6.94 -29.24
C GLU A 68 24.67 6.54 -28.01
N ARG A 69 24.67 5.25 -27.66
CA ARG A 69 24.01 4.75 -26.45
C ARG A 69 24.80 5.19 -25.20
N PRO A 70 24.14 5.74 -24.16
CA PRO A 70 24.85 6.15 -22.95
C PRO A 70 25.33 4.91 -22.18
N LYS A 71 26.45 5.05 -21.47
CA LYS A 71 27.04 3.96 -20.68
C LYS A 71 26.52 4.02 -19.24
N ALA A 72 25.94 2.91 -18.78
CA ALA A 72 25.51 2.77 -17.39
C ALA A 72 26.71 2.88 -16.42
N GLN A 73 26.50 3.55 -15.30
CA GLN A 73 27.50 3.74 -14.27
C GLN A 73 27.38 2.67 -13.16
N LYS A 74 28.48 2.46 -12.43
CA LYS A 74 28.55 1.60 -11.22
C LYS A 74 28.65 2.43 -9.95
N VAL A 75 27.82 3.47 -9.87
CA VAL A 75 27.66 4.37 -8.71
C VAL A 75 26.18 4.71 -8.58
N ALA A 76 25.79 5.36 -7.48
CA ALA A 76 24.44 5.92 -7.37
C ALA A 76 24.31 7.12 -8.31
N THR A 77 23.37 7.04 -9.25
CA THR A 77 22.98 8.15 -10.15
C THR A 77 21.59 8.65 -9.77
N GLU A 78 21.10 9.68 -10.45
CA GLU A 78 19.72 10.16 -10.30
C GLU A 78 18.66 9.07 -10.56
N MET A 79 19.02 7.97 -11.24
CA MET A 79 18.15 6.83 -11.54
C MET A 79 18.11 5.76 -10.44
N VAL A 80 18.94 5.86 -9.39
CA VAL A 80 19.06 4.83 -8.35
C VAL A 80 17.72 4.50 -7.68
N PHE A 81 16.89 5.52 -7.44
CA PHE A 81 15.55 5.35 -6.87
C PHE A 81 14.65 4.55 -7.82
N CYS A 82 14.56 4.98 -9.08
CA CYS A 82 13.71 4.33 -10.10
C CYS A 82 14.13 2.88 -10.35
N LEU A 83 15.43 2.62 -10.38
CA LEU A 83 16.00 1.29 -10.59
C LEU A 83 15.74 0.35 -9.40
N THR A 84 15.91 0.86 -8.18
CA THR A 84 15.58 0.11 -6.96
C THR A 84 14.09 -0.23 -6.93
N HIS A 85 13.24 0.74 -7.23
CA HIS A 85 11.79 0.54 -7.32
C HIS A 85 11.42 -0.51 -8.38
N ALA A 86 12.06 -0.46 -9.56
CA ALA A 86 11.86 -1.43 -10.64
C ALA A 86 12.30 -2.85 -10.23
N CYS A 87 13.46 -2.99 -9.59
CA CYS A 87 14.00 -4.25 -9.11
C CYS A 87 13.06 -4.90 -8.08
N VAL A 88 12.68 -4.14 -7.06
CA VAL A 88 11.74 -4.58 -6.01
C VAL A 88 10.37 -4.93 -6.60
N GLY A 89 9.83 -4.09 -7.49
CA GLY A 89 8.53 -4.32 -8.12
C GLY A 89 8.51 -5.61 -8.94
N LYS A 90 9.59 -5.89 -9.68
CA LYS A 90 9.77 -7.15 -10.40
C LYS A 90 9.81 -8.36 -9.44
N SER A 91 10.55 -8.24 -8.34
CA SER A 91 10.62 -9.30 -7.32
C SER A 91 9.26 -9.56 -6.70
N PHE A 92 8.50 -8.51 -6.37
CA PHE A 92 7.14 -8.62 -5.82
C PHE A 92 6.18 -9.35 -6.75
N VAL A 93 6.18 -8.98 -8.02
CA VAL A 93 5.37 -9.62 -9.06
C VAL A 93 5.69 -11.11 -9.17
N LYS A 94 6.99 -11.46 -9.22
CA LYS A 94 7.43 -12.87 -9.25
C LYS A 94 7.03 -13.61 -7.98
N SER A 95 7.09 -12.91 -6.84
CA SER A 95 6.71 -13.41 -5.54
C SER A 95 5.28 -13.92 -5.51
N LYS A 96 4.32 -13.28 -6.19
CA LYS A 96 2.89 -13.64 -6.11
C LYS A 96 2.61 -15.14 -6.32
N LYS A 97 3.24 -15.76 -7.33
CA LYS A 97 3.05 -17.20 -7.61
C LYS A 97 3.67 -18.08 -6.52
N SER A 98 4.86 -17.72 -6.03
CA SER A 98 5.56 -18.47 -4.99
C SER A 98 4.92 -18.28 -3.61
N MET A 99 4.39 -17.08 -3.34
CA MET A 99 3.67 -16.72 -2.11
C MET A 99 2.40 -17.55 -1.95
N HIS A 100 1.63 -17.75 -3.03
CA HIS A 100 0.43 -18.59 -2.97
C HIS A 100 0.77 -20.05 -2.64
N ARG A 101 1.89 -20.57 -3.14
CA ARG A 101 2.38 -21.91 -2.74
C ARG A 101 2.87 -21.93 -1.30
N ALA A 102 3.67 -20.96 -0.89
CA ALA A 102 4.17 -20.85 0.48
C ALA A 102 3.05 -20.69 1.51
N ALA A 103 1.94 -20.04 1.12
CA ALA A 103 0.73 -19.92 1.93
C ALA A 103 0.06 -21.28 2.22
N SER A 104 0.30 -22.31 1.40
CA SER A 104 -0.16 -23.69 1.68
C SER A 104 0.50 -24.31 2.93
N GLY A 105 1.53 -23.66 3.48
CA GLY A 105 2.15 -24.04 4.74
C GLY A 105 3.20 -25.14 4.63
N GLN A 106 3.48 -25.66 3.43
CA GLN A 106 4.52 -26.67 3.22
C GLN A 106 5.92 -26.09 3.56
N PRO A 107 6.70 -26.72 4.47
CA PRO A 107 7.99 -26.20 4.90
C PRO A 107 8.94 -25.89 3.74
N LYS A 108 8.95 -26.75 2.72
CA LYS A 108 9.77 -26.60 1.52
C LYS A 108 9.42 -25.35 0.71
N ASP A 109 8.13 -25.06 0.55
CA ASP A 109 7.67 -23.91 -0.22
C ASP A 109 7.98 -22.59 0.50
N ILE A 110 7.89 -22.61 1.84
CA ILE A 110 8.27 -21.47 2.68
C ILE A 110 9.78 -21.21 2.57
N GLU A 111 10.60 -22.26 2.65
CA GLU A 111 12.05 -22.14 2.53
C GLU A 111 12.47 -21.64 1.14
N GLU A 112 11.82 -22.14 0.07
CA GLU A 112 12.02 -21.64 -1.30
C GLU A 112 11.66 -20.15 -1.40
N TYR A 113 10.56 -19.74 -0.78
CA TYR A 113 10.15 -18.34 -0.77
C TYR A 113 11.09 -17.43 0.04
N GLU A 114 11.57 -17.86 1.20
CA GLU A 114 12.56 -17.12 1.99
C GLU A 114 13.90 -16.98 1.26
N ARG A 115 14.32 -18.03 0.54
CA ARG A 115 15.49 -17.97 -0.35
C ARG A 115 15.29 -16.94 -1.44
N PHE A 116 14.11 -16.93 -2.07
CA PHE A 116 13.76 -15.94 -3.09
C PHE A 116 13.79 -14.51 -2.54
N ILE A 117 13.24 -14.26 -1.34
CA ILE A 117 13.32 -12.93 -0.71
C ILE A 117 14.77 -12.56 -0.42
N SER A 118 15.58 -13.51 0.07
CA SER A 118 16.99 -13.27 0.37
C SER A 118 17.80 -12.94 -0.89
N GLU A 119 17.50 -13.59 -2.01
CA GLU A 119 18.07 -13.24 -3.32
C GLU A 119 17.65 -11.84 -3.77
N ALA A 120 16.37 -11.48 -3.61
CA ALA A 120 15.89 -10.14 -3.91
C ALA A 120 16.52 -9.05 -3.01
N GLU A 121 16.71 -9.35 -1.73
CA GLU A 121 17.39 -8.47 -0.78
C GLU A 121 18.85 -8.25 -1.19
N ASN A 122 19.58 -9.32 -1.51
CA ASN A 122 20.95 -9.25 -1.99
C ASN A 122 21.04 -8.47 -3.31
N GLU A 123 20.12 -8.69 -4.25
CA GLU A 123 20.08 -7.96 -5.52
C GLU A 123 19.91 -6.45 -5.28
N VAL A 124 19.02 -6.06 -4.37
CA VAL A 124 18.75 -4.65 -4.05
C VAL A 124 19.92 -4.00 -3.30
N GLU A 125 20.47 -4.69 -2.28
CA GLU A 125 21.57 -4.18 -1.47
C GLU A 125 22.85 -4.05 -2.30
N GLU A 126 23.23 -5.09 -3.07
CA GLU A 126 24.48 -5.10 -3.82
C GLU A 126 24.45 -4.24 -5.08
N ASN A 127 23.32 -4.13 -5.77
CA ASN A 127 23.28 -3.39 -7.05
C ASN A 127 22.91 -1.92 -6.89
N TYR A 128 22.26 -1.53 -5.78
CA TYR A 128 21.75 -0.17 -5.62
C TYR A 128 22.09 0.44 -4.25
N ILE A 129 21.66 -0.18 -3.14
CA ILE A 129 21.78 0.45 -1.81
C ILE A 129 23.24 0.61 -1.37
N ARG A 130 24.16 -0.30 -1.74
CA ARG A 130 25.58 -0.18 -1.37
C ARG A 130 26.25 1.11 -1.86
N TYR A 131 25.69 1.75 -2.89
CA TYR A 131 26.20 2.99 -3.45
C TYR A 131 25.50 4.23 -2.87
N CYS A 132 24.48 4.03 -2.03
CA CYS A 132 23.71 5.12 -1.43
C CYS A 132 24.48 5.76 -0.26
N ASP A 133 24.27 7.06 -0.11
CA ASP A 133 24.79 7.88 0.99
C ASP A 133 23.59 8.37 1.80
N ILE A 134 23.56 8.07 3.09
CA ILE A 134 22.45 8.42 3.99
C ILE A 134 22.21 9.94 4.09
N VAL A 135 23.23 10.76 3.80
CA VAL A 135 23.13 12.22 3.82
C VAL A 135 22.42 12.75 2.56
N ASN A 136 22.53 12.05 1.43
CA ASN A 136 21.84 12.42 0.20
C ASN A 136 20.35 12.04 0.31
N PRO A 137 19.42 13.00 0.17
CA PRO A 137 17.99 12.72 0.34
C PRO A 137 17.42 11.66 -0.61
N LEU A 138 17.83 11.65 -1.89
CA LEU A 138 17.36 10.64 -2.85
C LEU A 138 17.86 9.25 -2.47
N HIS A 139 19.11 9.16 -2.03
CA HIS A 139 19.73 7.92 -1.59
C HIS A 139 19.05 7.40 -0.32
N PHE A 140 18.83 8.27 0.67
CA PHE A 140 18.09 7.91 1.88
C PHE A 140 16.69 7.38 1.56
N LEU A 141 15.96 8.05 0.68
CA LEU A 141 14.64 7.60 0.22
C LEU A 141 14.70 6.23 -0.47
N THR A 142 15.73 6.00 -1.26
CA THR A 142 15.99 4.72 -1.94
C THR A 142 16.23 3.60 -0.93
N MET A 143 17.00 3.86 0.13
CA MET A 143 17.23 2.92 1.22
C MET A 143 15.92 2.58 1.96
N CYS A 144 15.13 3.60 2.30
CA CYS A 144 13.82 3.43 2.95
C CYS A 144 12.89 2.56 2.10
N LEU A 145 12.75 2.86 0.81
CA LEU A 145 11.92 2.11 -0.13
C LEU A 145 12.38 0.65 -0.23
N GLY A 146 13.65 0.43 -0.58
CA GLY A 146 14.18 -0.90 -0.86
C GLY A 146 14.02 -1.82 0.36
N ARG A 147 14.48 -1.37 1.53
CA ARG A 147 14.45 -2.17 2.76
C ARG A 147 13.02 -2.40 3.27
N SER A 148 12.14 -1.40 3.17
CA SER A 148 10.74 -1.58 3.57
C SER A 148 10.04 -2.60 2.67
N ALA A 149 10.29 -2.55 1.36
CA ALA A 149 9.64 -3.48 0.44
C ALA A 149 10.12 -4.93 0.59
N ILE A 150 11.41 -5.16 0.85
CA ILE A 150 11.90 -6.49 1.22
C ILE A 150 11.22 -6.96 2.51
N THR A 151 11.13 -6.09 3.52
CA THR A 151 10.47 -6.39 4.80
C THR A 151 8.98 -6.71 4.59
N ALA A 152 8.29 -5.97 3.72
CA ALA A 152 6.90 -6.21 3.36
C ALA A 152 6.68 -7.59 2.69
N MET A 153 7.61 -8.03 1.85
CA MET A 153 7.55 -9.39 1.26
C MET A 153 7.62 -10.47 2.34
N ARG A 154 8.45 -10.27 3.39
CA ARG A 154 8.54 -11.18 4.56
C ARG A 154 7.27 -11.17 5.41
N ILE A 155 6.63 -10.01 5.55
CA ILE A 155 5.36 -9.87 6.25
C ILE A 155 4.26 -10.64 5.50
N ARG A 156 4.08 -10.37 4.21
CA ARG A 156 2.95 -10.88 3.41
C ARG A 156 2.91 -12.39 3.27
N VAL A 157 4.05 -13.08 3.25
CA VAL A 157 4.05 -14.57 3.23
C VAL A 157 3.58 -15.19 4.54
N ARG A 158 3.70 -14.45 5.65
CA ARG A 158 3.28 -14.91 6.98
C ARG A 158 1.81 -14.55 7.28
N LEU A 159 1.26 -13.52 6.64
CA LEU A 159 -0.11 -13.06 6.87
C LEU A 159 -1.20 -14.14 6.71
N PRO A 160 -1.17 -15.03 5.68
CA PRO A 160 -2.15 -16.13 5.60
C PRO A 160 -2.15 -17.02 6.84
N LYS A 161 -0.99 -17.29 7.45
CA LYS A 161 -0.88 -18.11 8.66
C LYS A 161 -1.40 -17.40 9.91
N VAL A 162 -1.35 -16.07 9.93
CA VAL A 162 -1.97 -15.26 10.99
C VAL A 162 -3.49 -15.41 10.90
N ARG A 163 -4.05 -15.29 9.69
CA ARG A 163 -5.49 -15.44 9.44
C ARG A 163 -6.00 -16.83 9.79
N ASP A 164 -5.26 -17.86 9.38
CA ASP A 164 -5.61 -19.26 9.65
C ASP A 164 -5.25 -19.70 11.10
N GLN A 165 -4.75 -18.77 11.93
CA GLN A 165 -4.30 -18.99 13.31
C GLN A 165 -3.25 -20.11 13.47
N SER A 166 -2.56 -20.47 12.38
CA SER A 166 -1.59 -21.57 12.32
C SER A 166 -0.16 -21.13 12.61
N ILE A 167 0.08 -19.84 12.78
CA ILE A 167 1.38 -19.27 13.13
C ILE A 167 1.74 -19.52 14.61
N THR A 168 3.00 -19.82 14.88
CA THR A 168 3.53 -19.96 16.25
C THR A 168 3.69 -18.61 16.92
N ASP A 169 3.73 -18.57 18.26
CA ASP A 169 3.96 -17.31 19.00
C ASP A 169 5.30 -16.67 18.67
N ALA A 170 6.35 -17.49 18.48
CA ALA A 170 7.64 -17.02 18.00
C ALA A 170 7.53 -16.37 16.61
N GLY A 171 6.75 -16.96 15.70
CA GLY A 171 6.50 -16.41 14.37
C GLY A 171 5.69 -15.11 14.41
N ARG A 172 4.68 -15.01 15.28
CA ARG A 172 3.95 -13.75 15.51
C ARG A 172 4.86 -12.65 16.03
N ARG A 173 5.76 -13.00 16.94
CA ARG A 173 6.72 -12.06 17.52
C ARG A 173 7.74 -11.58 16.48
N GLU A 174 8.25 -12.47 15.63
CA GLU A 174 9.08 -12.07 14.48
C GLU A 174 8.31 -11.11 13.55
N LEU A 175 7.07 -11.46 13.20
CA LEU A 175 6.22 -10.64 12.32
C LEU A 175 5.95 -9.25 12.91
N PHE A 176 5.73 -9.18 14.23
CA PHE A 176 5.55 -7.92 14.95
C PHE A 176 6.79 -7.04 14.86
N GLN A 177 8.00 -7.61 15.06
CA GLN A 177 9.25 -6.85 14.91
C GLN A 177 9.47 -6.34 13.47
N LEU A 178 9.12 -7.15 12.46
CA LEU A 178 9.17 -6.71 11.06
C LEU A 178 8.20 -5.56 10.80
N ALA A 179 6.97 -5.64 11.32
CA ALA A 179 5.98 -4.58 11.19
C ALA A 179 6.46 -3.28 11.86
N LEU A 180 6.98 -3.34 13.09
CA LEU A 180 7.56 -2.17 13.75
C LEU A 180 8.71 -1.56 12.95
N LYS A 181 9.57 -2.38 12.33
CA LYS A 181 10.68 -1.91 11.49
C LYS A 181 10.19 -1.11 10.27
N VAL A 182 9.07 -1.51 9.66
CA VAL A 182 8.46 -0.75 8.56
C VAL A 182 7.94 0.59 9.06
N LEU A 183 7.21 0.61 10.18
CA LEU A 183 6.72 1.86 10.79
C LEU A 183 7.87 2.79 11.21
N ASP A 184 8.96 2.25 11.74
CA ASP A 184 10.16 3.02 12.10
C ASP A 184 10.84 3.61 10.85
N THR A 185 10.81 2.89 9.71
CA THR A 185 11.37 3.37 8.45
C THR A 185 10.54 4.49 7.85
N ASP A 186 9.21 4.37 7.92
CA ASP A 186 8.25 5.40 7.51
C ASP A 186 8.40 6.67 8.35
N ALA A 187 8.43 6.52 9.67
CA ALA A 187 8.71 7.59 10.63
C ALA A 187 10.04 8.30 10.33
N ALA A 188 11.11 7.55 10.05
CA ALA A 188 12.41 8.12 9.69
C ALA A 188 12.35 8.90 8.37
N ALA A 189 11.57 8.44 7.39
CA ALA A 189 11.36 9.16 6.14
C ALA A 189 10.60 10.49 6.35
N CYS A 190 9.56 10.46 7.18
CA CYS A 190 8.78 11.65 7.54
C CYS A 190 9.57 12.68 8.35
N ALA A 191 10.47 12.22 9.24
CA ALA A 191 11.30 13.09 10.07
C ALA A 191 12.49 13.73 9.33
N GLN A 192 12.91 13.16 8.19
CA GLN A 192 14.12 13.61 7.50
C GLN A 192 13.89 14.93 6.74
N MET A 193 14.55 16.01 7.18
CA MET A 193 14.40 17.34 6.59
C MET A 193 14.72 17.38 5.09
N GLY A 194 15.74 16.62 4.67
CA GLY A 194 16.15 16.52 3.27
C GLY A 194 15.05 15.98 2.34
N LEU A 195 14.11 15.20 2.89
CA LEU A 195 13.01 14.60 2.14
C LEU A 195 11.81 15.53 1.93
N ARG A 196 11.84 16.77 2.45
CA ARG A 196 10.72 17.73 2.30
C ARG A 196 10.26 17.90 0.84
N ARG A 197 11.20 17.88 -0.11
CA ARG A 197 10.91 17.97 -1.56
C ARG A 197 10.26 16.71 -2.16
N TYR A 198 10.38 15.58 -1.49
CA TYR A 198 9.85 14.27 -1.87
C TYR A 198 8.60 13.89 -1.05
N MET A 199 8.03 14.81 -0.28
CA MET A 199 6.85 14.53 0.54
C MET A 199 5.61 14.14 -0.28
N TRP A 200 5.55 14.53 -1.56
CA TRP A 200 4.50 14.03 -2.46
C TRP A 200 4.55 12.51 -2.63
N LEU A 201 5.75 11.93 -2.52
CA LEU A 201 5.95 10.49 -2.55
C LEU A 201 5.76 9.88 -1.17
N VAL A 202 6.29 10.50 -0.10
CA VAL A 202 6.26 9.94 1.27
C VAL A 202 4.88 9.98 1.91
N ARG A 203 4.15 11.10 1.75
CA ARG A 203 2.87 11.35 2.44
C ARG A 203 1.80 10.31 2.17
N PRO A 204 1.58 9.78 0.96
CA PRO A 204 0.57 8.75 0.72
C PRO A 204 0.82 7.38 1.40
N PHE A 205 1.55 7.34 2.52
CA PHE A 205 1.98 6.15 3.24
C PHE A 205 2.81 5.22 2.35
N PHE A 206 3.89 5.79 1.82
CA PHE A 206 4.61 5.30 0.64
C PHE A 206 5.41 4.02 0.83
N ALA A 207 5.84 3.76 2.06
CA ALA A 207 6.66 2.60 2.33
C ALA A 207 5.82 1.33 2.09
N TRP A 208 6.35 0.48 1.24
CA TRP A 208 5.71 -0.80 0.96
C TRP A 208 5.50 -1.57 2.26
N GLY A 209 4.28 -2.04 2.48
CA GLY A 209 3.90 -2.78 3.69
C GLY A 209 3.55 -1.91 4.90
N SER A 210 3.50 -0.57 4.78
CA SER A 210 3.11 0.29 5.91
C SER A 210 1.68 0.01 6.38
N TRP A 211 0.72 -0.19 5.46
CA TRP A 211 -0.65 -0.59 5.80
C TRP A 211 -0.70 -1.94 6.51
N ASP A 212 -0.06 -2.95 5.92
CA ASP A 212 0.04 -4.30 6.51
C ASP A 212 0.62 -4.23 7.93
N SER A 213 1.63 -3.39 8.13
CA SER A 213 2.33 -3.22 9.40
C SER A 213 1.49 -2.49 10.44
N LEU A 214 0.83 -1.40 10.07
CA LEU A 214 -0.06 -0.64 10.97
C LEU A 214 -1.23 -1.50 11.44
N ILE A 215 -1.87 -2.22 10.50
CA ILE A 215 -2.98 -3.13 10.80
C ILE A 215 -2.49 -4.25 11.71
N PHE A 216 -1.38 -4.90 11.37
CA PHE A 216 -0.85 -6.01 12.15
C PHE A 216 -0.46 -5.58 13.57
N VAL A 217 0.18 -4.41 13.73
CA VAL A 217 0.55 -3.87 15.04
C VAL A 217 -0.70 -3.57 15.88
N ALA A 218 -1.69 -2.88 15.30
CA ALA A 218 -2.94 -2.56 16.01
C ALA A 218 -3.69 -3.83 16.43
N THR A 219 -3.77 -4.83 15.55
CA THR A 219 -4.38 -6.13 15.86
C THR A 219 -3.62 -6.89 16.95
N SER A 220 -2.29 -6.93 16.88
CA SER A 220 -1.44 -7.61 17.86
C SER A 220 -1.58 -6.99 19.25
N VAL A 221 -1.57 -5.66 19.34
CA VAL A 221 -1.78 -4.93 20.59
C VAL A 221 -3.21 -5.14 21.11
N ARG A 222 -4.23 -5.15 20.24
CA ARG A 222 -5.62 -5.42 20.63
C ARG A 222 -5.80 -6.81 21.23
N ARG A 223 -5.19 -7.84 20.66
CA ARG A 223 -5.35 -9.24 21.08
C ARG A 223 -4.39 -9.66 22.20
N GLN A 224 -3.40 -8.83 22.52
CA GLN A 224 -2.23 -9.22 23.33
C GLN A 224 -1.54 -10.49 22.78
N ASP A 225 -1.48 -10.60 21.46
CA ASP A 225 -0.94 -11.78 20.79
C ASP A 225 0.58 -11.91 21.04
N GLY A 226 1.08 -13.14 21.12
CA GLY A 226 2.53 -13.42 21.17
C GLY A 226 3.23 -13.02 22.47
N GLY A 227 2.47 -12.83 23.56
CA GLY A 227 3.03 -12.56 24.89
C GLY A 227 3.73 -11.20 25.00
N LEU A 228 3.18 -10.18 24.34
CA LEU A 228 3.69 -8.81 24.40
C LEU A 228 3.72 -8.32 25.84
N SER A 229 4.88 -7.82 26.27
CA SER A 229 4.99 -7.13 27.54
C SER A 229 4.30 -5.76 27.48
N SER A 230 3.95 -5.22 28.65
CA SER A 230 3.37 -3.87 28.77
C SER A 230 4.29 -2.81 28.12
N ALA A 231 5.61 -2.90 28.32
CA ALA A 231 6.58 -1.99 27.70
C ALA A 231 6.59 -2.07 26.16
N GLU A 232 6.40 -3.26 25.58
CA GLU A 232 6.33 -3.43 24.13
C GLU A 232 5.03 -2.89 23.55
N SER A 233 3.92 -3.07 24.25
CA SER A 233 2.63 -2.50 23.88
C SER A 233 2.69 -0.97 23.90
N ASP A 234 3.29 -0.39 24.94
CA ASP A 234 3.52 1.06 25.04
C ASP A 234 4.43 1.57 23.90
N GLY A 235 5.50 0.84 23.60
CA GLY A 235 6.41 1.16 22.49
C GLY A 235 5.76 1.05 21.10
N ALA A 236 4.78 0.16 20.94
CA ALA A 236 3.98 0.04 19.73
C ALA A 236 2.99 1.20 19.60
N TRP A 237 2.32 1.59 20.69
CA TRP A 237 1.46 2.78 20.71
C TRP A 237 2.20 4.06 20.33
N GLY A 238 3.45 4.21 20.78
CA GLY A 238 4.30 5.34 20.37
C GLY A 238 4.50 5.43 18.85
N ARG A 239 4.66 4.28 18.17
CA ARG A 239 4.80 4.22 16.71
C ARG A 239 3.48 4.47 15.99
N VAL A 240 2.39 3.90 16.49
CA VAL A 240 1.04 4.18 15.97
C VAL A 240 0.74 5.68 16.05
N GLN A 241 1.05 6.32 17.18
CA GLN A 241 0.91 7.76 17.33
C GLN A 241 1.77 8.52 16.31
N GLN A 242 3.04 8.16 16.17
CA GLN A 242 3.95 8.81 15.22
C GLN A 242 3.47 8.70 13.76
N VAL A 243 2.86 7.57 13.40
CA VAL A 243 2.22 7.38 12.09
C VAL A 243 1.08 8.38 11.92
N TYR A 244 0.14 8.47 12.87
CA TYR A 244 -0.97 9.44 12.77
C TYR A 244 -0.51 10.90 12.78
N ASP A 245 0.57 11.22 13.50
CA ASP A 245 1.16 12.56 13.52
C ASP A 245 1.81 12.92 12.16
N SER A 246 2.38 11.93 11.48
CA SER A 246 3.05 12.11 10.17
C SER A 246 2.08 12.07 8.99
N HIS A 247 0.99 11.30 9.14
CA HIS A 247 0.04 10.93 8.08
C HIS A 247 -1.38 11.41 8.39
N GLY A 248 -1.58 12.74 8.33
CA GLY A 248 -2.87 13.36 8.61
C GLY A 248 -4.01 12.91 7.68
N GLU A 249 -3.68 12.42 6.48
CA GLU A 249 -4.63 11.82 5.55
C GLU A 249 -5.29 10.53 6.09
N LEU A 250 -4.68 9.83 7.05
CA LEU A 250 -5.32 8.69 7.74
C LEU A 250 -6.59 9.10 8.50
N LEU A 251 -6.72 10.38 8.84
CA LEU A 251 -7.91 10.95 9.47
C LEU A 251 -8.99 11.34 8.44
N ASN A 252 -8.73 11.19 7.14
CA ASN A 252 -9.72 11.41 6.10
C ASN A 252 -10.66 10.20 5.97
N MET A 253 -11.78 10.24 6.70
CA MET A 253 -12.80 9.17 6.75
C MET A 253 -13.65 9.03 5.48
N LYS A 254 -13.22 9.59 4.34
CA LYS A 254 -13.89 9.38 3.04
C LYS A 254 -13.54 8.05 2.39
N GLN A 255 -12.39 7.46 2.76
CA GLN A 255 -11.92 6.21 2.20
C GLN A 255 -12.26 5.04 3.13
N ALA A 256 -12.78 3.95 2.58
CA ALA A 256 -13.17 2.76 3.35
C ALA A 256 -12.01 2.18 4.16
N LEU A 257 -10.81 2.12 3.57
CA LEU A 257 -9.59 1.66 4.26
C LEU A 257 -9.27 2.53 5.48
N HIS A 258 -9.30 3.85 5.34
CA HIS A 258 -9.02 4.78 6.43
C HIS A 258 -10.04 4.62 7.56
N MET A 259 -11.32 4.45 7.23
CA MET A 259 -12.37 4.17 8.21
C MET A 259 -12.15 2.83 8.92
N ALA A 260 -11.82 1.77 8.18
CA ALA A 260 -11.57 0.45 8.74
C ALA A 260 -10.39 0.45 9.71
N VAL A 261 -9.27 1.07 9.32
CA VAL A 261 -8.09 1.21 10.19
C VAL A 261 -8.36 2.12 11.37
N GLY A 262 -9.07 3.24 11.18
CA GLY A 262 -9.51 4.09 12.29
C GLY A 262 -10.34 3.34 13.33
N ARG A 263 -11.31 2.53 12.90
CA ARG A 263 -12.11 1.66 13.79
C ARG A 263 -11.25 0.61 14.49
N LEU A 264 -10.33 -0.05 13.78
CA LEU A 264 -9.41 -1.02 14.36
C LEU A 264 -8.54 -0.37 15.44
N THR A 265 -7.96 0.80 15.17
CA THR A 265 -7.13 1.56 16.11
C THR A 265 -7.91 1.89 17.38
N LEU A 266 -9.16 2.36 17.27
CA LEU A 266 -9.99 2.64 18.45
C LEU A 266 -10.33 1.39 19.25
N LYS A 267 -10.67 0.28 18.57
CA LYS A 267 -10.90 -1.01 19.22
C LYS A 267 -9.64 -1.48 19.96
N ALA A 268 -8.47 -1.38 19.34
CA ALA A 268 -7.19 -1.70 19.96
C ALA A 268 -6.91 -0.84 21.20
N TRP A 269 -7.14 0.47 21.10
CA TRP A 269 -6.94 1.41 22.20
C TRP A 269 -7.86 1.11 23.39
N SER A 270 -9.13 0.79 23.13
CA SER A 270 -10.09 0.44 24.18
C SER A 270 -9.75 -0.88 24.90
N ALA A 271 -9.14 -1.83 24.19
CA ALA A 271 -8.80 -3.14 24.74
C ALA A 271 -7.53 -3.08 25.59
N ASN A 272 -6.48 -2.42 25.07
CA ASN A 272 -5.15 -2.40 25.69
C ASN A 272 -4.51 -1.01 25.56
N PRO A 273 -4.97 0.00 26.33
CA PRO A 273 -4.35 1.31 26.34
C PRO A 273 -2.93 1.25 26.95
N PRO A 274 -2.04 2.20 26.60
CA PRO A 274 -0.69 2.25 27.14
C PRO A 274 -0.69 2.50 28.66
N SER A 275 0.27 1.87 29.33
CA SER A 275 0.29 1.66 30.78
C SER A 275 0.50 2.95 31.60
N GLY A 276 0.98 4.03 30.97
CA GLY A 276 1.31 5.30 31.61
C GLY A 276 0.52 6.52 31.11
N GLY A 277 -0.47 6.36 30.23
CA GLY A 277 -1.21 7.47 29.63
C GLY A 277 -2.36 7.98 30.50
N VAL A 278 -2.17 9.10 31.22
CA VAL A 278 -3.28 9.79 31.93
C VAL A 278 -4.17 10.57 30.95
N LEU A 279 -3.61 11.00 29.82
CA LEU A 279 -4.30 11.78 28.79
C LEU A 279 -4.42 10.98 27.50
N GLU A 280 -5.62 10.99 26.93
CA GLU A 280 -5.91 10.39 25.63
C GLU A 280 -5.17 11.15 24.51
N PRO A 281 -4.40 10.47 23.64
CA PRO A 281 -3.69 11.11 22.55
C PRO A 281 -4.62 11.83 21.57
N ALA A 282 -4.13 12.92 20.97
CA ALA A 282 -4.91 13.75 20.05
C ALA A 282 -5.49 12.97 18.86
N PHE A 283 -4.75 12.00 18.32
CA PHE A 283 -5.22 11.18 17.20
C PHE A 283 -6.41 10.28 17.59
N ILE A 284 -6.43 9.74 18.81
CA ILE A 284 -7.55 8.93 19.31
C ILE A 284 -8.80 9.80 19.46
N VAL A 285 -8.67 10.99 20.06
CA VAL A 285 -9.78 11.95 20.20
C VAL A 285 -10.32 12.35 18.82
N ALA A 286 -9.44 12.64 17.87
CA ALA A 286 -9.82 12.96 16.50
C ALA A 286 -10.58 11.81 15.82
N LEU A 287 -10.07 10.57 15.93
CA LEU A 287 -10.71 9.38 15.35
C LEU A 287 -12.12 9.15 15.91
N ARG A 288 -12.32 9.26 17.22
CA ARG A 288 -13.65 9.12 17.84
C ARG A 288 -14.62 10.16 17.29
N SER A 289 -14.23 11.44 17.34
CA SER A 289 -15.07 12.54 16.87
C SER A 289 -15.40 12.43 15.37
N LEU A 290 -14.47 11.95 14.55
CA LEU A 290 -14.69 11.73 13.12
C LEU A 290 -15.70 10.59 12.87
N LEU A 291 -15.60 9.49 13.61
CA LEU A 291 -16.50 8.35 13.45
C LEU A 291 -17.92 8.64 13.96
N GLU A 292 -18.06 9.34 15.10
CA GLU A 292 -19.36 9.79 15.62
C GLU A 292 -20.10 10.71 14.65
N ARG A 293 -19.38 11.64 14.01
CA ARG A 293 -19.95 12.53 12.97
C ARG A 293 -20.39 11.77 11.73
N ASN A 294 -19.66 10.74 11.33
CA ASN A 294 -20.03 9.92 10.18
C ASN A 294 -21.28 9.07 10.48
N SER A 295 -21.37 8.46 11.66
CA SER A 295 -22.55 7.70 12.09
C SER A 295 -23.81 8.57 12.11
N THR A 296 -23.73 9.75 12.73
CA THR A 296 -24.86 10.70 12.78
C THR A 296 -25.26 11.22 11.40
N SER A 297 -24.29 11.51 10.52
CA SER A 297 -24.60 11.90 9.13
C SER A 297 -25.24 10.78 8.30
N GLY A 298 -24.91 9.52 8.59
CA GLY A 298 -25.53 8.35 7.97
C GLY A 298 -26.97 8.16 8.45
N GLU A 299 -27.22 8.30 9.76
CA GLU A 299 -28.55 8.23 10.37
C GLU A 299 -29.47 9.37 9.90
N GLU A 300 -28.96 10.60 9.80
CA GLU A 300 -29.71 11.75 9.29
C GLU A 300 -30.06 11.60 7.80
N ARG A 301 -29.13 11.08 6.98
CA ARG A 301 -29.40 10.76 5.56
C ARG A 301 -30.46 9.67 5.43
N PHE A 302 -30.33 8.59 6.19
CA PHE A 302 -31.29 7.49 6.20
C PHE A 302 -32.68 7.94 6.67
N ALA A 303 -32.76 8.80 7.68
CA ALA A 303 -34.02 9.41 8.13
C ALA A 303 -34.63 10.35 7.06
N SER A 304 -33.81 11.09 6.31
CA SER A 304 -34.29 11.95 5.21
C SER A 304 -34.78 11.16 4.00
N ASP A 305 -34.15 10.03 3.68
CA ASP A 305 -34.56 9.14 2.59
C ASP A 305 -35.87 8.40 2.94
N ILE A 306 -36.03 7.95 4.19
CA ILE A 306 -37.31 7.38 4.69
C ILE A 306 -38.44 8.41 4.64
N THR A 307 -38.17 9.66 5.02
CA THR A 307 -39.17 10.74 4.99
C THR A 307 -39.58 11.09 3.55
N THR A 308 -38.66 10.95 2.59
CA THR A 308 -38.92 11.18 1.16
C THR A 308 -39.73 10.04 0.55
N LEU A 309 -39.49 8.78 0.97
CA LEU A 309 -40.26 7.60 0.54
C LEU A 309 -41.67 7.52 1.16
N ALA A 310 -41.90 8.12 2.32
CA ALA A 310 -43.22 8.17 2.97
C ALA A 310 -44.16 9.26 2.38
N GLY A 311 -43.68 10.09 1.44
CA GLY A 311 -44.40 11.24 0.89
C GLY A 311 -45.21 11.00 -0.39
N THR A 312 -45.18 9.79 -0.98
CA THR A 312 -45.91 9.50 -2.23
C THR A 312 -46.99 8.45 -1.99
N ASP A 313 -48.22 8.92 -1.77
CA ASP A 313 -49.41 8.08 -1.75
C ASP A 313 -50.54 8.77 -2.55
N VAL A 314 -50.78 8.34 -3.80
CA VAL A 314 -52.03 8.54 -4.56
C VAL A 314 -52.28 7.36 -5.52
N LEU A 315 -53.14 6.43 -5.09
CA LEU A 315 -54.29 5.79 -5.76
C LEU A 315 -54.22 5.23 -7.21
N ALA A 316 -54.25 3.88 -7.27
CA ALA A 316 -55.22 3.00 -7.96
C ALA A 316 -55.03 2.64 -9.47
N PRO A 317 -55.74 1.63 -10.04
CA PRO A 317 -55.25 0.23 -10.15
C PRO A 317 -55.40 -0.41 -11.55
N GLY A 318 -54.68 -1.51 -11.85
CA GLY A 318 -55.15 -2.48 -12.85
C GLY A 318 -54.10 -3.25 -13.68
N GLY A 319 -54.15 -4.59 -13.57
CA GLY A 319 -53.97 -5.51 -14.71
C GLY A 319 -52.55 -6.02 -15.03
N PRO A 320 -52.41 -7.23 -15.61
CA PRO A 320 -51.35 -8.17 -15.20
C PRO A 320 -50.22 -8.41 -16.23
N ALA A 321 -49.16 -9.00 -15.67
CA ALA A 321 -47.98 -9.67 -16.24
C ALA A 321 -47.94 -9.98 -17.75
N ALA A 322 -46.83 -9.57 -18.38
CA ALA A 322 -46.24 -10.25 -19.54
C ALA A 322 -44.70 -10.17 -19.45
N TRP A 323 -44.07 -11.33 -19.63
CA TRP A 323 -42.63 -11.52 -19.76
C TRP A 323 -42.19 -11.12 -21.19
N ILE A 324 -40.96 -10.60 -21.38
CA ILE A 324 -40.05 -10.88 -22.52
C ILE A 324 -38.66 -10.26 -22.27
N ASP A 325 -37.66 -11.03 -22.69
CA ASP A 325 -36.21 -10.88 -22.61
C ASP A 325 -35.57 -9.75 -23.45
N ALA A 326 -34.38 -9.36 -22.95
CA ALA A 326 -33.08 -9.06 -23.60
C ALA A 326 -32.91 -7.99 -24.71
N ASP A 327 -31.90 -7.14 -24.43
CA ASP A 327 -31.04 -6.32 -25.29
C ASP A 327 -31.72 -5.17 -26.08
N THR A 328 -31.38 -3.89 -25.94
CA THR A 328 -30.07 -3.28 -26.23
C THR A 328 -30.14 -1.74 -26.01
N VAL A 329 -28.99 -1.13 -25.71
CA VAL A 329 -28.56 0.27 -25.97
C VAL A 329 -28.96 1.42 -25.02
N SER A 330 -27.95 1.79 -24.23
CA SER A 330 -27.42 3.13 -23.88
C SER A 330 -28.19 4.16 -23.05
N GLU A 331 -27.40 4.67 -22.10
CA GLU A 331 -27.18 6.08 -21.73
C GLU A 331 -27.86 6.65 -20.49
N SER A 332 -26.97 7.22 -19.67
CA SER A 332 -27.18 8.23 -18.63
C SER A 332 -27.87 7.78 -17.34
N SER A 333 -27.05 7.57 -16.32
CA SER A 333 -27.43 7.86 -14.94
C SER A 333 -26.15 8.03 -14.12
N SER A 334 -25.74 9.28 -13.96
CA SER A 334 -25.02 9.74 -12.78
C SER A 334 -25.85 9.35 -11.55
N GLY A 335 -25.53 8.19 -10.98
CA GLY A 335 -26.11 7.67 -9.74
C GLY A 335 -25.00 7.56 -8.71
N ASP A 336 -25.13 8.35 -7.66
CA ASP A 336 -24.34 8.29 -6.44
C ASP A 336 -24.36 6.83 -5.93
N MET A 337 -23.24 6.12 -6.05
CA MET A 337 -23.11 4.77 -5.49
C MET A 337 -22.88 4.89 -3.98
N ALA A 338 -23.98 5.04 -3.25
CA ALA A 338 -24.02 4.82 -1.82
C ALA A 338 -23.71 3.34 -1.54
N PHE A 339 -22.45 3.04 -1.25
CA PHE A 339 -22.06 1.75 -0.70
C PHE A 339 -22.45 1.72 0.77
N ASP A 340 -23.57 1.07 1.06
CA ASP A 340 -23.97 0.67 2.40
C ASP A 340 -23.02 -0.45 2.89
N LEU A 341 -21.92 -0.03 3.51
CA LEU A 341 -21.03 -0.94 4.23
C LEU A 341 -21.60 -1.10 5.64
N GLY A 342 -22.46 -2.10 5.80
CA GLY A 342 -22.95 -2.54 7.10
C GLY A 342 -21.80 -2.90 8.06
N ASP A 343 -22.18 -3.11 9.32
CA ASP A 343 -21.31 -3.33 10.50
C ASP A 343 -20.38 -4.57 10.41
N ASP A 344 -20.44 -5.31 9.30
CA ASP A 344 -19.73 -6.56 9.00
C ASP A 344 -18.51 -6.39 8.05
N PHE A 345 -17.95 -5.17 7.91
CA PHE A 345 -16.66 -5.02 7.23
C PHE A 345 -15.53 -5.64 8.09
N ASP A 346 -15.28 -6.93 7.88
CA ASP A 346 -14.26 -7.70 8.56
C ASP A 346 -12.86 -7.30 8.05
N VAL A 347 -12.12 -6.62 8.93
CA VAL A 347 -10.74 -6.17 8.68
C VAL A 347 -9.79 -7.36 8.46
N ASP A 348 -10.18 -8.59 8.85
CA ASP A 348 -9.36 -9.79 8.75
C ASP A 348 -9.31 -10.40 7.32
N THR A 349 -10.16 -9.97 6.38
CA THR A 349 -10.38 -10.76 5.14
C THR A 349 -9.82 -10.16 3.83
N ASP A 350 -9.76 -8.84 3.65
CA ASP A 350 -9.76 -8.28 2.27
C ASP A 350 -8.54 -7.45 1.79
N TRP A 351 -7.41 -7.43 2.50
CA TRP A 351 -6.31 -6.51 2.15
C TRP A 351 -5.07 -7.11 1.46
N LEU A 352 -5.11 -8.37 1.02
CA LEU A 352 -4.00 -8.97 0.27
C LEU A 352 -4.28 -8.99 -1.25
N PHE A 353 -3.81 -7.95 -1.96
CA PHE A 353 -3.73 -7.94 -3.43
C PHE A 353 -2.36 -7.54 -3.96
#